data_AF-A0A5D2ZH75-F1
#
_entry.id   AF-A0A5D2ZH75-F1
#
_cell.length_a   1.000
_cell.length_b   1.000
_cell.length_c   1.000
_cell.angle_alpha   90.00
_cell.angle_beta   90.00
_cell.angle_gamma   90.00
#
_symmetry.space_group_name_H-M   'P 1'
#
loop_
_entity.id
_entity.type
_entity.pdbx_description
1 polymer ?
#
loop_
_entity_poly.entity_id
_entity_poly.type
_entity_poly.pdbx_seq_one_letter_code
_entity_poly.pdbx_strand_id
1 'polypeptide(L)'
;MLRFTLYYWVLIVILIPSASFVIVSSSKEQLSSKQCEDLGFTGLALCSDCNTFSEYVKDKELISDCLKCCTEDSDDSTSKITYSGAILEVCMRKLVFYPEIVGFIEEEKDKFPTVKVQYLFNSPPKLIMLDDEGQHKETIRIDNWKREHMLQFLQKKVQPYSASS
;
A
#
# COMPACT_ATOMS: atom_id res chain seq x y z
N MET A 1 -0.02 13.78 71.96
CA MET A 1 0.43 14.66 70.84
C MET A 1 0.55 13.94 69.49
N LEU A 2 0.87 12.63 69.42
CA LEU A 2 1.01 11.90 68.14
C LEU A 2 -0.27 11.66 67.31
N ARG A 3 -1.47 11.70 67.91
CA ARG A 3 -2.74 11.46 67.21
C ARG A 3 -3.22 12.65 66.38
N PHE A 4 -2.88 13.87 66.80
CA PHE A 4 -3.24 15.09 66.08
C PHE A 4 -2.33 15.34 64.87
N THR A 5 -1.05 15.00 64.98
CA THR A 5 -0.09 15.07 63.86
C THR A 5 -0.42 14.09 62.74
N LEU A 6 -0.90 12.89 63.09
CA LEU A 6 -1.36 11.91 62.09
C LEU A 6 -2.62 12.40 61.35
N TYR A 7 -3.56 13.00 62.07
CA TYR A 7 -4.81 13.53 61.49
C TYR A 7 -4.55 14.72 60.56
N TYR A 8 -3.60 15.60 60.91
CA TYR A 8 -3.19 16.71 60.05
C TYR A 8 -2.43 16.26 58.79
N TRP A 9 -1.62 15.21 58.89
CA TRP A 9 -0.93 14.61 57.75
C TRP A 9 -1.90 13.95 56.76
N VAL A 10 -2.92 13.24 57.27
CA VAL A 10 -3.97 12.65 56.42
C VAL A 10 -4.82 13.73 55.73
N LEU A 11 -5.10 14.85 56.41
CA LEU A 11 -5.82 15.98 55.80
C LEU A 11 -5.00 16.73 54.72
N ILE A 12 -3.67 16.79 54.85
CA ILE A 12 -2.79 17.40 53.84
C ILE A 12 -2.71 16.54 52.56
N VAL A 13 -2.72 15.21 52.67
CA VAL A 13 -2.71 14.30 51.51
C VAL A 13 -4.04 14.35 50.73
N ILE A 14 -5.15 14.72 51.37
CA ILE A 14 -6.47 14.86 50.73
C ILE A 14 -6.65 16.22 50.02
N LEU A 15 -5.82 17.22 50.34
CA LEU A 15 -5.92 18.61 49.83
C LEU A 15 -4.88 18.96 48.76
N ILE A 16 -3.99 18.05 48.39
CA ILE A 16 -3.21 18.18 47.16
C ILE A 16 -4.10 17.61 46.06
N PRO A 17 -4.66 18.43 45.14
CA PRO A 17 -5.22 17.87 43.92
C PRO A 17 -4.06 17.13 43.28
N SER A 18 -4.17 15.81 43.17
CA SER A 18 -3.24 14.97 42.45
C SER A 18 -2.98 15.66 41.11
N ALA A 19 -1.76 16.20 40.97
CA ALA A 19 -1.29 16.74 39.71
C ALA A 19 -1.59 15.66 38.69
N SER A 20 -2.56 15.96 37.84
CA SER A 20 -3.17 14.99 36.96
C SER A 20 -2.03 14.42 36.14
N PHE A 21 -1.77 13.12 36.31
CA PHE A 21 -0.92 12.39 35.39
C PHE A 21 -1.64 12.46 34.05
N VAL A 22 -1.34 13.50 33.27
CA VAL A 22 -1.78 13.65 31.89
C VAL A 22 -1.09 12.52 31.14
N ILE A 23 -1.83 11.43 30.95
CA ILE A 23 -1.51 10.45 29.92
C ILE A 23 -1.63 11.23 28.62
N VAL A 24 -0.49 11.69 28.09
CA VAL A 24 -0.41 12.18 26.71
C VAL A 24 -0.66 10.96 25.83
N SER A 25 -1.94 10.72 25.53
CA SER A 25 -2.34 9.86 24.44
C SER A 25 -1.88 10.58 23.17
N SER A 26 -0.80 10.10 22.56
CA SER A 26 -0.36 10.53 21.23
C SER A 26 -1.36 10.04 20.20
N SER A 27 -2.57 10.61 20.20
CA SER A 27 -3.49 10.50 19.09
C SER A 27 -2.86 11.27 17.95
N LYS A 28 -2.49 10.58 16.85
CA LYS A 28 -2.04 11.25 15.62
C LYS A 28 -3.19 12.17 15.18
N GLU A 29 -2.97 13.48 15.26
CA GLU A 29 -3.95 14.48 14.87
C GLU A 29 -4.05 14.48 13.34
N GLN A 30 -5.06 13.81 12.80
CA GLN A 30 -5.26 13.69 11.36
C GLN A 30 -5.98 14.94 10.84
N LEU A 31 -5.39 15.62 9.84
CA LEU A 31 -5.97 16.79 9.21
C LEU A 31 -7.11 16.39 8.26
N SER A 32 -8.05 17.30 8.01
CA SER A 32 -9.09 17.07 7.00
C SER A 32 -8.52 17.14 5.58
N SER A 33 -9.18 16.48 4.60
CA SER A 33 -8.77 16.49 3.18
C SER A 33 -8.51 17.91 2.66
N LYS A 34 -9.40 18.85 2.98
CA LYS A 34 -9.29 20.23 2.54
C LYS A 34 -8.04 20.92 3.10
N GLN A 35 -7.69 20.67 4.37
CA GLN A 35 -6.48 21.25 4.97
C GLN A 35 -5.21 20.66 4.34
N CYS A 36 -5.23 19.37 4.00
CA CYS A 36 -4.13 18.74 3.28
C CYS A 36 -3.97 19.28 1.87
N GLU A 37 -5.08 19.49 1.15
CA GLU A 37 -5.09 20.15 -0.16
C GLU A 37 -4.56 21.59 -0.08
N ASP A 38 -4.95 22.37 0.94
CA ASP A 38 -4.47 23.73 1.18
C ASP A 38 -2.95 23.77 1.47
N LEU A 39 -2.40 22.71 2.06
CA LEU A 39 -0.96 22.51 2.28
C LEU A 39 -0.23 21.94 1.05
N GLY A 40 -0.96 21.61 -0.03
CA GLY A 40 -0.42 21.04 -1.27
C GLY A 40 -0.26 19.52 -1.27
N PHE A 41 -0.72 18.82 -0.23
CA PHE A 41 -0.78 17.36 -0.18
C PHE A 41 -2.07 16.86 -0.84
N THR A 42 -2.01 16.65 -2.16
CA THR A 42 -3.13 16.12 -2.94
C THR A 42 -2.92 14.65 -3.28
N GLY A 43 -3.87 13.78 -2.92
CA GLY A 43 -3.84 12.34 -3.24
C GLY A 43 -3.63 11.44 -2.00
N LEU A 44 -3.84 10.13 -2.18
CA LEU A 44 -3.69 9.12 -1.13
C LEU A 44 -2.20 8.79 -0.89
N ALA A 45 -1.44 9.72 -0.31
CA ALA A 45 -0.05 9.46 0.10
C ALA A 45 -0.03 8.46 1.25
N LEU A 46 0.84 7.45 1.16
CA LEU A 46 1.01 6.48 2.23
C LEU A 46 1.99 7.00 3.28
N CYS A 47 1.80 6.64 4.55
CA CYS A 47 2.68 7.13 5.60
C CYS A 47 4.13 6.62 5.47
N SER A 48 4.35 5.49 4.80
CA SER A 48 5.66 4.97 4.40
C SER A 48 6.37 5.90 3.39
N ASP A 49 5.62 6.54 2.51
CA ASP A 49 6.15 7.55 1.60
C ASP A 49 6.63 8.78 2.39
N CYS A 50 5.85 9.23 3.38
CA CYS A 50 6.26 10.33 4.27
C CYS A 50 7.49 9.97 5.13
N ASN A 51 7.64 8.72 5.55
CA ASN A 51 8.83 8.25 6.28
C ASN A 51 10.05 8.26 5.36
N THR A 52 9.93 7.76 4.13
CA THR A 52 11.02 7.82 3.13
C THR A 52 11.37 9.27 2.80
N PHE A 53 10.36 10.13 2.65
CA PHE A 53 10.52 11.55 2.41
C PHE A 53 11.36 12.24 3.49
N SER A 54 11.25 11.81 4.74
CA SER A 54 12.02 12.34 5.87
C SER A 54 13.53 12.08 5.79
N GLU A 55 13.95 11.09 4.99
CA GLU A 55 15.38 10.78 4.80
C GLU A 55 16.06 11.84 3.90
N TYR A 56 15.32 12.43 2.97
CA TYR A 56 15.83 13.34 1.96
C TYR A 56 15.53 14.81 2.27
N VAL A 57 14.40 15.08 2.91
CA VAL A 57 13.96 16.43 3.24
C VAL A 57 14.28 16.76 4.69
N LYS A 58 14.96 17.87 4.93
CA LYS A 58 15.37 18.31 6.27
C LYS A 58 14.35 19.22 6.96
N ASP A 59 13.26 19.54 6.26
CA ASP A 59 12.18 20.36 6.78
C ASP A 59 11.24 19.52 7.64
N LYS A 60 11.33 19.74 8.96
CA LYS A 60 10.55 19.00 9.96
C LYS A 60 9.07 19.36 9.93
N GLU A 61 8.73 20.58 9.53
CA GLU A 61 7.34 21.04 9.43
C GLU A 61 6.66 20.34 8.27
N LEU A 62 7.33 20.30 7.11
CA LEU A 62 6.84 19.62 5.92
C LEU A 62 6.67 18.10 6.13
N ILE A 63 7.61 17.45 6.84
CA ILE A 63 7.48 16.03 7.22
C ILE A 63 6.29 15.82 8.15
N SER A 64 6.12 16.72 9.14
CA SER A 64 5.00 16.63 10.06
C SER A 64 3.67 16.77 9.34
N ASP A 65 3.56 17.68 8.37
CA ASP A 65 2.33 17.89 7.63
C ASP A 65 2.04 16.73 6.69
N CYS A 66 3.07 16.14 6.06
CA CYS A 66 2.95 14.88 5.33
C CYS A 66 2.36 13.78 6.21
N LEU A 67 2.91 13.59 7.42
CA LEU A 67 2.45 12.56 8.36
C LEU A 67 1.04 12.79 8.91
N LYS A 68 0.55 14.04 8.92
CA LYS A 68 -0.83 14.38 9.30
C LYS A 68 -1.81 14.19 8.14
N CYS A 69 -1.31 14.17 6.90
CA CYS A 69 -2.08 14.07 5.67
C CYS A 69 -2.02 12.70 5.00
N CYS A 70 -1.15 11.80 5.47
CA CYS A 70 -1.01 10.47 4.90
C CYS A 70 -2.12 9.51 5.36
N THR A 71 -2.32 8.47 4.56
CA THR A 71 -3.10 7.30 4.94
C THR A 71 -2.14 6.25 5.50
N GLU A 72 -2.48 5.67 6.65
CA GLU A 72 -1.69 4.57 7.21
C GLU A 72 -1.55 3.46 6.16
N ASP A 73 -0.34 2.91 6.06
CA ASP A 73 -0.06 1.72 5.27
C ASP A 73 -0.86 0.56 5.85
N SER A 74 -2.12 0.42 5.43
CA SER A 74 -2.77 -0.87 5.52
C SER A 74 -2.14 -1.73 4.45
N ASP A 75 -1.47 -2.81 4.88
CA ASP A 75 -1.09 -3.94 4.04
C ASP A 75 -2.31 -4.58 3.32
N ASP A 76 -3.51 -4.00 3.42
CA ASP A 76 -4.75 -4.46 2.84
C ASP A 76 -5.19 -3.66 1.60
N SER A 77 -4.86 -2.38 1.41
CA SER A 77 -5.54 -1.62 0.34
C SER A 77 -4.97 -1.87 -1.06
N THR A 78 -3.65 -1.88 -1.21
CA THR A 78 -2.96 -2.40 -2.41
C THR A 78 -2.53 -3.86 -2.25
N SER A 79 -2.46 -4.27 -0.98
CA SER A 79 -2.39 -5.59 -0.35
C SER A 79 -3.28 -6.69 -0.92
N LYS A 80 -4.58 -6.39 -0.89
CA LYS A 80 -5.68 -7.36 -0.90
C LYS A 80 -6.32 -7.55 -2.27
N ILE A 81 -5.95 -6.74 -3.26
CA ILE A 81 -6.40 -6.96 -4.63
C ILE A 81 -5.53 -8.07 -5.21
N THR A 82 -5.82 -9.29 -4.80
CA THR A 82 -5.31 -10.50 -5.41
C THR A 82 -6.31 -10.94 -6.48
N TYR A 83 -5.86 -10.98 -7.73
CA TYR A 83 -6.63 -11.48 -8.86
C TYR A 83 -6.55 -13.01 -8.89
N SER A 84 -7.65 -13.67 -9.26
CA SER A 84 -7.68 -15.14 -9.40
C SER A 84 -6.76 -15.62 -10.52
N GLY A 85 -6.49 -14.74 -11.50
CA GLY A 85 -5.64 -15.00 -12.66
C GLY A 85 -5.45 -13.76 -13.52
N ALA A 86 -4.76 -13.94 -14.64
CA ALA A 86 -4.62 -12.90 -15.65
C ALA A 86 -4.52 -13.48 -17.07
N ILE A 87 -4.86 -12.68 -18.06
CA ILE A 87 -4.65 -13.00 -19.47
C ILE A 87 -3.62 -12.03 -20.02
N LEU A 88 -2.46 -12.53 -20.43
CA LEU A 88 -1.49 -11.82 -21.24
C LEU A 88 -1.97 -11.84 -22.69
N GLU A 89 -2.68 -10.79 -23.10
CA GLU A 89 -3.14 -10.63 -24.48
C GLU A 89 -2.08 -9.92 -25.31
N VAL A 90 -1.65 -10.55 -26.41
CA VAL A 90 -0.60 -10.05 -27.30
C VAL A 90 -0.92 -10.34 -28.76
N CYS A 91 -0.36 -9.57 -29.69
CA CYS A 91 -0.39 -9.92 -31.11
C CYS A 91 0.84 -10.74 -31.49
N MET A 92 0.63 -11.99 -31.92
CA MET A 92 1.70 -12.91 -32.35
C MET A 92 2.69 -12.26 -33.35
N ARG A 93 2.18 -11.53 -34.35
CA ARG A 93 3.01 -10.88 -35.39
C ARG A 93 3.83 -9.69 -34.88
N LYS A 94 3.46 -9.10 -33.75
CA LYS A 94 4.15 -7.92 -33.19
C LYS A 94 5.08 -8.27 -32.04
N LEU A 95 5.10 -9.53 -31.57
CA LEU A 95 5.97 -9.95 -30.46
C LEU A 95 7.46 -9.71 -30.72
N VAL A 96 7.89 -9.70 -31.98
CA VAL A 96 9.27 -9.35 -32.36
C VAL A 96 9.70 -7.96 -31.85
N PHE A 97 8.75 -7.04 -31.63
CA PHE A 97 9.02 -5.71 -31.10
C PHE A 97 9.05 -5.66 -29.57
N TYR A 98 8.71 -6.75 -28.89
CA TYR A 98 8.58 -6.84 -27.43
C TYR A 98 9.42 -8.00 -26.87
N PRO A 99 10.77 -7.94 -26.99
CA PRO A 99 11.65 -9.04 -26.57
C PRO A 99 11.50 -9.39 -25.08
N GLU A 100 11.23 -8.40 -24.23
CA GLU A 100 10.96 -8.59 -22.79
C GLU A 100 9.74 -9.49 -22.54
N ILE A 101 8.69 -9.32 -23.35
CA ILE A 101 7.45 -10.09 -23.27
C ILE A 101 7.64 -11.50 -23.80
N VAL A 102 8.39 -11.66 -24.89
CA VAL A 102 8.79 -12.99 -25.40
C VAL A 102 9.58 -13.74 -24.33
N GLY A 103 10.59 -13.11 -23.75
CA GLY A 103 11.38 -13.71 -22.69
C GLY A 103 10.55 -14.12 -21.47
N PHE A 104 9.55 -13.32 -21.09
CA PHE A 104 8.61 -13.74 -20.05
C PHE A 104 7.77 -14.95 -20.45
N ILE A 105 7.22 -14.97 -21.67
CA ILE A 105 6.40 -16.08 -22.18
C ILE A 105 7.20 -17.39 -22.21
N GLU A 106 8.46 -17.34 -22.62
CA GLU A 106 9.30 -18.53 -22.81
C GLU A 106 9.97 -19.02 -21.52
N GLU A 107 10.43 -18.11 -20.64
CA GLU A 107 11.29 -18.47 -19.51
C GLU A 107 10.55 -18.47 -18.16
N GLU A 108 9.49 -17.68 -18.02
CA GLU A 108 8.93 -17.29 -16.72
C GLU A 108 7.45 -17.64 -16.55
N LYS A 109 6.70 -17.71 -17.64
CA LYS A 109 5.25 -17.89 -17.65
C LYS A 109 4.78 -19.13 -16.89
N ASP A 110 5.56 -20.21 -16.89
CA ASP A 110 5.23 -21.46 -16.22
C ASP A 110 5.21 -21.34 -14.69
N LYS A 111 5.84 -20.31 -14.12
CA LYS A 111 5.76 -19.98 -12.69
C LYS A 111 4.37 -19.45 -12.30
N PHE A 112 3.53 -19.08 -13.27
CA PHE A 112 2.21 -18.49 -13.06
C PHE A 112 1.13 -19.28 -13.81
N PRO A 113 0.62 -20.39 -13.26
CA PRO A 113 -0.34 -21.25 -13.96
C PRO A 113 -1.74 -20.62 -14.12
N THR A 114 -2.10 -19.67 -13.25
CA THR A 114 -3.34 -18.87 -13.33
C THR A 114 -3.26 -17.75 -14.37
N VAL A 115 -2.06 -17.49 -14.93
CA VAL A 115 -1.88 -16.59 -16.06
C VAL A 115 -2.05 -17.37 -17.36
N LYS A 116 -2.73 -16.83 -18.36
CA LYS A 116 -2.88 -17.43 -19.69
C LYS A 116 -2.36 -16.48 -20.76
N VAL A 117 -1.82 -17.00 -21.85
CA VAL A 117 -1.42 -16.17 -23.00
C VAL A 117 -2.51 -16.27 -24.06
N GLN A 118 -3.01 -15.12 -24.51
CA GLN A 118 -4.00 -15.03 -25.56
C GLN A 118 -3.46 -14.25 -26.75
N TYR A 119 -3.51 -14.86 -27.92
CA TYR A 119 -3.04 -14.22 -29.15
C TYR A 119 -4.21 -13.57 -29.88
N LEU A 120 -4.26 -12.23 -29.88
CA LEU A 120 -5.29 -11.47 -30.58
C LEU A 120 -4.68 -10.57 -31.65
N PHE A 121 -5.26 -10.61 -32.85
CA PHE A 121 -4.76 -9.82 -33.97
C PHE A 121 -4.81 -8.32 -33.65
N ASN A 122 -3.70 -7.63 -33.96
CA ASN A 122 -3.49 -6.20 -33.73
C ASN A 122 -3.63 -5.73 -32.27
N SER A 123 -3.69 -6.64 -31.30
CA SER A 123 -3.74 -6.28 -29.90
C SER A 123 -2.36 -5.81 -29.39
N PRO A 124 -2.28 -4.66 -28.69
CA PRO A 124 -1.08 -4.28 -27.97
C PRO A 124 -0.88 -5.20 -26.75
N PRO A 125 0.37 -5.43 -26.31
CA PRO A 125 0.60 -6.22 -25.10
C PRO A 125 -0.07 -5.64 -23.87
N LYS A 126 -0.94 -6.43 -23.24
CA LYS A 126 -1.66 -6.03 -22.03
C LYS A 126 -1.94 -7.24 -21.15
N LEU A 127 -2.05 -6.98 -19.84
CA LEU A 127 -2.57 -7.92 -18.86
C LEU A 127 -4.04 -7.60 -18.63
N ILE A 128 -4.91 -8.59 -18.78
CA ILE A 128 -6.32 -8.52 -18.39
C ILE A 128 -6.46 -9.31 -17.09
N MET A 129 -6.72 -8.61 -16.00
CA MET A 129 -6.80 -9.22 -14.68
C MET A 129 -8.18 -9.81 -14.45
N LEU A 130 -8.24 -10.99 -13.83
CA LEU A 130 -9.48 -11.73 -13.60
C LEU A 130 -9.91 -11.68 -12.13
N ASP A 131 -11.22 -11.59 -11.90
CA ASP A 131 -11.81 -11.80 -10.57
C ASP A 131 -12.04 -13.30 -10.28
N ASP A 132 -12.56 -13.63 -9.10
CA ASP A 132 -12.76 -15.01 -8.66
C ASP A 132 -13.75 -15.80 -9.54
N GLU A 133 -14.59 -15.11 -10.32
CA GLU A 133 -15.52 -15.69 -11.31
C GLU A 133 -14.90 -15.82 -12.70
N GLY A 134 -13.62 -15.44 -12.85
CA GLY A 134 -12.90 -15.43 -14.11
C GLY A 134 -13.32 -14.31 -15.05
N GLN A 135 -14.06 -13.30 -14.57
CA GLN A 135 -14.49 -12.15 -15.36
C GLN A 135 -13.40 -11.07 -15.39
N HIS A 136 -13.46 -10.23 -16.41
CA HIS A 136 -12.49 -9.15 -16.60
C HIS A 136 -12.70 -8.07 -15.53
N LYS A 137 -11.72 -7.90 -14.66
CA LYS A 137 -11.73 -6.88 -13.61
C LYS A 137 -11.00 -5.62 -14.04
N GLU A 138 -9.83 -5.76 -14.66
CA GLU A 138 -8.97 -4.65 -15.04
C GLU A 138 -8.13 -4.97 -16.26
N THR A 139 -7.67 -3.95 -16.99
CA THR A 139 -6.72 -4.11 -18.09
C THR A 139 -5.56 -3.14 -17.95
N ILE A 140 -4.33 -3.67 -18.03
CA ILE A 140 -3.08 -2.94 -17.82
C ILE A 140 -2.22 -3.08 -19.06
N ARG A 141 -1.81 -1.97 -19.67
CA ARG A 141 -0.89 -1.97 -20.81
C ARG A 141 0.54 -2.21 -20.33
N ILE A 142 1.25 -3.09 -21.03
CA ILE A 142 2.61 -3.51 -20.65
C ILE A 142 3.61 -3.36 -21.79
N ASP A 143 3.29 -2.56 -22.82
CA ASP A 143 4.14 -2.37 -24.01
C ASP A 143 5.58 -1.93 -23.67
N ASN A 144 5.77 -1.24 -22.54
CA ASN A 144 7.05 -0.70 -22.08
C ASN A 144 7.55 -1.36 -20.78
N TRP A 145 7.01 -2.53 -20.42
CA TRP A 145 7.45 -3.25 -19.24
C TRP A 145 8.66 -4.12 -19.55
N LYS A 146 9.54 -4.25 -18.56
CA LYS A 146 10.62 -5.23 -18.57
C LYS A 146 10.16 -6.53 -17.93
N ARG A 147 10.91 -7.60 -18.17
CA ARG A 147 10.62 -8.93 -17.61
C ARG A 147 10.47 -8.92 -16.09
N GLU A 148 11.37 -8.23 -15.39
CA GLU A 148 11.38 -8.11 -13.93
C GLU A 148 10.13 -7.42 -13.38
N HIS A 149 9.58 -6.43 -14.10
CA HIS A 149 8.37 -5.73 -13.69
C HIS A 149 7.15 -6.64 -13.80
N MET A 150 7.05 -7.43 -14.87
CA MET A 150 5.99 -8.44 -15.01
C MET A 150 6.06 -9.46 -13.88
N LEU A 151 7.26 -9.95 -13.56
CA LEU A 151 7.46 -10.90 -12.48
C LEU A 151 7.01 -10.35 -11.13
N GLN A 152 7.53 -9.18 -10.74
CA GLN A 152 7.18 -8.55 -9.47
C GLN A 152 5.69 -8.25 -9.38
N PHE A 153 5.10 -7.73 -10.45
CA PHE A 153 3.67 -7.43 -10.49
C PHE A 153 2.82 -8.68 -10.33
N LEU A 154 3.07 -9.73 -11.14
CA LEU A 154 2.28 -10.95 -11.09
C LEU A 154 2.46 -11.73 -9.78
N GLN A 155 3.67 -11.73 -9.20
CA GLN A 155 3.91 -12.33 -7.89
C GLN A 155 3.13 -11.64 -6.78
N LYS A 156 3.02 -10.31 -6.84
CA LYS A 156 2.31 -9.53 -5.83
C LYS A 156 0.79 -9.56 -6.02
N LYS A 157 0.32 -9.66 -7.26
CA LYS A 157 -1.08 -9.38 -7.62
C LYS A 157 -1.89 -10.60 -8.01
N VAL A 158 -1.29 -11.69 -8.45
CA VAL A 158 -2.03 -12.89 -8.86
C VAL A 158 -1.92 -13.97 -7.80
N GLN A 159 -3.01 -14.70 -7.55
CA GLN A 159 -3.00 -15.79 -6.58
C GLN A 159 -1.92 -16.82 -6.97
N PRO A 160 -1.03 -17.19 -6.03
CA PRO A 160 -0.17 -18.34 -6.24
C PRO A 160 -1.06 -19.58 -6.38
N TYR A 161 -0.61 -20.56 -7.14
CA TYR A 161 -1.31 -21.84 -7.27
C TYR A 161 -1.23 -22.62 -5.96
N SER A 162 -2.03 -22.22 -4.97
CA SER A 162 -2.46 -23.09 -3.89
C SER A 162 -3.68 -23.83 -4.40
N ALA A 163 -3.50 -25.13 -4.62
CA ALA A 163 -4.52 -26.09 -4.96
C ALA A 163 -5.82 -25.80 -4.22
N SER A 164 -6.86 -25.46 -4.97
CA SER A 164 -8.22 -25.70 -4.50
C SER A 164 -8.38 -27.21 -4.37
N SER A 165 -8.21 -27.72 -3.15
CA SER A 165 -8.67 -29.03 -2.70
C SER A 165 -9.12 -28.89 -1.26
#